data_AF-A0A8J6NHC6-F1
#
_entry.id   AF-A0A8J6NHC6-F1
#
_cell.length_a   1.000
_cell.length_b   1.000
_cell.length_c   1.000
_cell.angle_alpha   90.00
_cell.angle_beta   90.00
_cell.angle_gamma   90.00
#
_symmetry.space_group_name_H-M   'P 1'
#
loop_
_entity.id
_entity.type
_entity.pdbx_description
1 polymer ?
#
loop_
_entity_poly.entity_id
_entity_poly.type
_entity_poly.pdbx_seq_one_letter_code
_entity_poly.pdbx_strand_id
1 'polypeptide(L)' 'MVGKIIEEENAACLVKETLIQSVEEALAAHFPGSPTVRIEGVDVDPGIRLKSNFGMG' A
#
# COMPACT_ATOMS: atom_id res chain seq x y z
N MET A 1 -1.80 4.61 14.26
CA MET A 1 -0.54 4.70 13.47
C MET A 1 0.04 3.31 13.45
N VAL A 2 0.42 2.78 12.28
CA VAL A 2 0.77 1.35 12.10
C VAL A 2 1.89 0.90 13.05
N GLY A 3 2.90 1.76 13.30
CA GLY A 3 3.98 1.47 14.25
C GLY A 3 3.52 1.09 15.67
N LYS A 4 2.47 1.75 16.19
CA LYS A 4 1.94 1.47 17.52
C LYS A 4 1.32 0.07 17.63
N ILE A 5 0.69 -0.40 16.55
CA ILE A 5 0.06 -1.74 16.50
C ILE A 5 1.15 -2.81 16.46
N ILE A 6 2.23 -2.59 15.70
CA ILE A 6 3.36 -3.54 15.63
C ILE A 6 4.00 -3.72 17.00
N GLU A 7 4.20 -2.61 17.73
CA GLU A 7 4.72 -2.62 19.09
C GLU A 7 3.79 -3.35 20.06
N GLU A 8 2.48 -3.06 20.02
CA GLU A 8 1.46 -3.70 20.88
C GLU A 8 1.35 -5.22 20.64
N GLU A 9 1.44 -5.66 19.38
CA GLU A 9 1.35 -7.07 18.99
C GLU A 9 2.70 -7.82 19.10
N ASN A 10 3.78 -7.14 19.51
CA ASN A 10 5.15 -7.67 19.53
C ASN A 10 5.53 -8.37 18.21
N ALA A 11 5.07 -7.80 17.09
CA ALA A 11 5.21 -8.40 15.78
C ALA A 11 6.59 -8.06 15.20
N ALA A 12 7.41 -9.08 14.94
CA ALA A 12 8.67 -8.92 14.22
C ALA A 12 8.40 -8.74 12.71
N CYS A 13 7.96 -7.55 12.29
CA CYS A 13 7.71 -7.23 10.88
C CYS A 13 8.42 -5.94 10.45
N LEU A 14 8.85 -5.90 9.19
CA LEU A 14 9.40 -4.70 8.56
C LEU A 14 8.28 -3.99 7.79
N VAL A 15 7.96 -2.76 8.19
CA VAL A 15 7.01 -1.93 7.47
C VAL A 15 7.75 -0.85 6.69
N LYS A 16 7.44 -0.78 5.39
CA LYS A 16 7.90 0.27 4.49
C LYS A 16 6.70 1.09 4.03
N GLU A 17 6.67 2.35 4.43
CA GLU A 17 5.72 3.31 3.88
C GLU A 17 6.30 3.89 2.58
N THR A 18 5.46 4.06 1.55
CA THR A 18 5.86 4.65 0.27
C THR A 18 4.76 5.57 -0.19
N LEU A 19 5.12 6.84 -0.39
CA LEU A 19 4.23 7.83 -0.97
C LEU A 19 4.44 7.84 -2.49
N ILE A 20 3.37 7.61 -3.25
CA ILE A 20 3.35 7.73 -4.71
C ILE A 20 2.83 9.13 -5.05
N GLN A 21 3.62 9.90 -5.79
CA GLN A 21 3.32 11.30 -6.10
C GLN A 21 3.04 11.54 -7.58
N SER A 22 3.34 10.59 -8.46
CA SER A 22 3.11 10.70 -9.90
C SER A 22 2.52 9.44 -10.51
N VAL A 23 1.98 9.59 -11.72
CA VAL A 23 1.45 8.48 -12.51
C VAL A 23 2.58 7.53 -12.92
N GLU A 24 3.76 8.05 -13.24
CA GLU A 24 4.94 7.25 -13.59
C GLU A 24 5.38 6.37 -12.42
N GLU A 25 5.42 6.92 -11.20
CA GLU A 25 5.72 6.16 -9.98
C GLU A 25 4.65 5.10 -9.71
N ALA A 26 3.37 5.44 -9.91
CA ALA A 26 2.27 4.50 -9.74
C ALA A 26 2.40 3.31 -10.71
N LEU A 27 2.71 3.57 -11.98
CA LEU A 27 2.88 2.54 -13.00
C LEU A 27 4.10 1.65 -12.71
N ALA A 28 5.24 2.25 -12.35
CA ALA A 28 6.45 1.50 -12.01
C ALA A 28 6.28 0.60 -10.79
N ALA A 29 5.49 1.03 -9.80
CA ALA A 29 5.18 0.25 -8.60
C ALA A 29 4.00 -0.72 -8.77
N HIS A 30 3.40 -0.80 -9.97
CA HIS A 30 2.11 -1.46 -10.21
C HIS A 30 1.06 -1.07 -9.17
N PHE A 31 1.04 0.19 -8.77
CA PHE A 31 0.20 0.72 -7.71
C PHE A 31 -1.24 0.88 -8.22
N PRO A 32 -2.22 0.16 -7.67
CA PRO A 32 -3.60 0.20 -8.15
C PRO A 32 -4.36 1.43 -7.61
N GLY A 33 -3.87 2.05 -6.54
CA GLY A 33 -4.39 3.31 -6.00
C GLY A 33 -4.28 3.43 -4.49
N SER A 34 -4.45 4.65 -3.98
CA SER A 34 -4.36 4.90 -2.55
C SER A 34 -5.71 4.70 -1.85
N PRO A 35 -5.75 4.08 -0.66
CA PRO A 35 -4.67 3.36 0.02
C PRO A 35 -4.51 1.92 -0.52
N THR A 36 -3.26 1.42 -0.63
CA THR A 36 -2.96 0.00 -0.90
C THR A 36 -2.01 -0.53 0.18
N VAL A 37 -2.34 -1.68 0.75
CA VAL A 37 -1.47 -2.45 1.66
C VAL A 37 -1.05 -3.74 0.96
N ARG A 38 0.24 -4.06 1.04
CA ARG A 38 0.80 -5.33 0.53
C ARG A 38 1.47 -6.11 1.66
N ILE A 39 1.25 -7.42 1.69
CA ILE A 39 1.97 -8.37 2.55
C ILE A 39 2.73 -9.31 1.63
N GLU A 40 4.05 -9.40 1.79
CA GLU A 40 4.93 -10.22 0.93
C GLU A 40 4.74 -9.94 -0.58
N GLY A 41 4.43 -8.68 -0.93
CA GLY A 41 4.19 -8.25 -2.32
C GLY A 41 2.76 -8.49 -2.83
N VAL A 42 1.88 -9.09 -2.03
CA VAL A 42 0.49 -9.39 -2.39
C VAL A 42 -0.45 -8.31 -1.86
N ASP A 43 -1.29 -7.75 -2.74
CA ASP A 43 -2.33 -6.78 -2.36
C ASP A 43 -3.34 -7.43 -1.41
N VAL A 44 -3.56 -6.85 -0.23
CA VAL A 44 -4.47 -7.41 0.79
C VAL A 44 -5.95 -7.19 0.42
N ASP A 45 -6.26 -6.12 -0.33
CA ASP A 45 -7.60 -5.86 -0.86
C ASP A 45 -7.68 -6.36 -2.31
N PRO A 46 -8.39 -7.48 -2.59
CA PRO A 46 -8.51 -8.01 -3.95
C PRO A 46 -9.34 -7.10 -4.88
N GLY A 47 -10.18 -6.22 -4.33
CA GLY A 47 -11.00 -5.28 -5.09
C GLY A 47 -10.24 -4.04 -5.58
N ILE A 48 -9.01 -3.83 -5.09
CA ILE A 48 -8.23 -2.62 -5.38
C ILE A 48 -7.94 -2.45 -6.87
N ARG A 49 -7.78 -3.56 -7.62
CA ARG A 49 -7.48 -3.56 -9.07
C ARG A 49 -8.66 -3.14 -9.95
N LEU A 50 -9.86 -3.03 -9.37
CA LEU A 50 -11.04 -2.53 -10.07
C LEU A 50 -11.16 -0.99 -9.99
N LYS A 51 -10.32 -0.34 -9.16
CA LYS A 51 -10.26 1.13 -9.07
C LYS A 51 -9.29 1.65 -10.13
N SER A 52 -9.81 2.38 -11.11
CA SER A 52 -9.07 2.76 -12.32
C SER A 52 -8.33 4.11 -12.24
N ASN A 53 -8.41 4.85 -11.13
CA ASN A 53 -7.93 6.25 -11.07
C ASN A 53 -6.92 6.52 -9.93
N PHE A 54 -6.22 5.50 -9.42
CA PHE A 54 -5.20 5.63 -8.37
C PHE A 54 -5.63 6.32 -7.06
N GLY A 55 -6.91 6.68 -6.89
CA GLY A 55 -7.35 7.60 -5.84
C GLY A 55 -6.89 9.05 -6.04
N MET A 56 -6.44 9.43 -7.25
CA MET A 56 -6.08 10.81 -7.62
C MET A 56 -7.31 11.51 -8.19
N GLY A 57 -8.19 11.99 -7.30
CA GLY A 57 -9.31 12.87 -7.60
C GLY A 57 -9.15 14.23 -6.93
#